data_AF-A0A447N006-F1
#
_entry.id   AF-A0A447N006-F1
#
_cell.length_a   1.000
_cell.length_b   1.000
_cell.length_c   1.000
_cell.angle_alpha   90.00
_cell.angle_beta   90.00
_cell.angle_gamma   90.00
#
_symmetry.space_group_name_H-M   'P 1'
#
loop_
_entity.id
_entity.type
_entity.pdbx_description
1 polymer ?
#
loop_
_entity_poly.entity_id
_entity_poly.type
_entity_poly.pdbx_seq_one_letter_code
_entity_poly.pdbx_strand_id
1 'polypeptide(L)' 'MVYAPLPAALVEWLREILPGKTTAELYMAIGCQKHAKTESYREYLCYLAESDEKFIEAPGIRGMVMLVFTLPGFDRVL' A
#
# COMPACT_ATOMS: atom_id res chain seq x y z
N MET A 1 14.89 1.03 -13.72
CA MET A 1 15.00 -0.40 -13.40
C MET A 1 16.32 -0.64 -12.68
N VAL A 2 16.29 -1.42 -11.61
CA VAL A 2 17.48 -1.78 -10.82
C VAL A 2 17.71 -3.29 -10.92
N TYR A 3 18.97 -3.72 -11.03
CA TYR A 3 19.30 -5.15 -11.03
C TYR A 3 19.27 -5.68 -9.60
N ALA A 4 18.30 -6.55 -9.30
CA ALA A 4 18.09 -7.10 -7.97
C ALA A 4 17.89 -8.63 -8.06
N PRO A 5 18.97 -9.43 -7.97
CA PRO A 5 18.87 -10.90 -8.05
C PRO A 5 18.13 -11.49 -6.84
N LEU A 6 18.18 -10.82 -5.69
CA LEU A 6 17.41 -11.14 -4.49
C LEU A 6 16.62 -9.91 -4.03
N PRO A 7 15.41 -9.66 -4.57
CA PRO A 7 14.62 -8.46 -4.29
C PRO A 7 14.33 -8.24 -2.79
N ALA A 8 14.10 -9.31 -2.03
CA ALA A 8 13.80 -9.23 -0.61
C ALA A 8 14.96 -8.63 0.21
N ALA A 9 16.21 -9.02 -0.09
CA ALA A 9 17.38 -8.47 0.61
C ALA A 9 17.58 -6.98 0.30
N LEU A 10 17.32 -6.57 -0.95
CA LEU A 10 17.36 -5.15 -1.32
C LEU A 10 16.26 -4.34 -0.61
N VAL A 11 15.04 -4.89 -0.53
CA VAL A 11 13.93 -4.26 0.20
C VAL A 11 14.29 -4.10 1.68
N GLU A 12 14.87 -5.12 2.31
CA GLU A 12 15.25 -5.05 3.72
C GLU A 12 16.34 -4.00 3.96
N TRP A 13 17.36 -3.96 3.10
CA TRP A 13 18.40 -2.93 3.15
C TRP A 13 17.82 -1.51 2.98
N LEU A 14 16.81 -1.34 2.12
CA LEU A 14 16.15 -0.05 1.90
C LEU A 14 15.34 0.44 3.10
N ARG A 15 14.94 -0.44 4.04
CA ARG A 15 14.13 -0.02 5.21
C ARG A 15 14.85 0.96 6.11
N GLU A 16 16.18 0.82 6.25
CA GLU A 16 16.99 1.76 7.05
C GLU A 16 17.01 3.16 6.42
N ILE A 17 16.94 3.24 5.10
CA ILE A 17 17.01 4.50 4.34
C ILE A 17 15.63 5.14 4.18
N LEU A 18 14.59 4.31 4.03
CA LEU A 18 13.20 4.71 3.79
C LEU A 18 12.26 4.17 4.88
N PRO A 19 12.40 4.61 6.15
CA PRO A 19 11.67 4.02 7.27
C PRO A 19 10.16 4.25 7.23
N GLY A 20 9.69 5.28 6.51
CA GLY A 20 8.26 5.58 6.36
C GLY A 20 7.56 4.80 5.24
N LYS A 21 8.29 3.98 4.47
CA LYS A 21 7.73 3.23 3.34
C LYS A 21 7.31 1.84 3.76
N THR A 22 6.11 1.44 3.36
CA THR A 22 5.62 0.07 3.61
C THR A 22 6.36 -0.95 2.76
N THR A 23 6.25 -2.23 3.12
CA THR A 23 6.86 -3.32 2.34
C THR A 23 6.36 -3.31 0.89
N ALA A 24 5.06 -3.10 0.69
CA ALA A 24 4.48 -3.02 -0.64
C ALA A 24 5.06 -1.86 -1.46
N GLU A 25 5.20 -0.68 -0.85
CA GLU A 25 5.78 0.49 -1.51
C GLU A 25 7.25 0.27 -1.91
N LEU A 26 8.04 -0.40 -1.05
CA LEU A 26 9.44 -0.73 -1.34
C LEU A 26 9.55 -1.70 -2.53
N TYR A 27 8.70 -2.74 -2.60
CA TYR A 27 8.65 -3.63 -3.76
C TYR A 27 8.22 -2.90 -5.04
N MET A 28 7.30 -1.94 -4.92
CA MET A 28 6.88 -1.11 -6.06
C MET A 28 8.03 -0.24 -6.57
N ALA A 29 8.81 0.37 -5.67
CA ALA A 29 9.95 1.23 -6.00
C ALA A 29 11.05 0.51 -6.78
N ILE A 30 11.29 -0.78 -6.51
CA ILE A 30 12.27 -1.60 -7.25
C ILE A 30 11.70 -2.24 -8.53
N GLY A 31 10.42 -2.02 -8.84
CA GLY A 31 9.77 -2.47 -10.07
C GLY A 31 8.99 -3.79 -9.95
N CYS A 32 8.86 -4.38 -8.75
CA CYS A 32 8.12 -5.61 -8.52
C CYS A 32 6.61 -5.36 -8.33
N GLN A 33 5.96 -4.66 -9.27
CA GLN A 33 4.56 -4.20 -9.15
C GLN A 33 3.54 -5.30 -8.81
N LYS A 34 3.67 -6.48 -9.43
CA LYS A 34 2.77 -7.62 -9.17
C LYS A 34 2.90 -8.15 -7.74
N HIS A 35 4.12 -8.18 -7.21
CA HIS A 35 4.37 -8.60 -5.84
C HIS A 35 3.95 -7.52 -4.85
N ALA A 36 4.19 -6.24 -5.17
CA ALA A 36 3.68 -5.11 -4.41
C ALA A 36 2.16 -5.18 -4.25
N LYS A 37 1.39 -5.55 -5.28
CA LYS A 37 -0.06 -5.76 -5.14
C LYS A 37 -0.42 -6.84 -4.12
N THR A 38 0.38 -7.90 -4.02
CA THR A 38 0.18 -8.97 -3.03
C THR A 38 0.43 -8.46 -1.62
N GLU A 39 1.54 -7.76 -1.40
CA GLU A 39 1.86 -7.16 -0.10
C GLU A 39 0.86 -6.05 0.27
N SER A 40 0.46 -5.20 -0.67
CA SER A 40 -0.56 -4.17 -0.47
C SER A 40 -1.89 -4.75 -0.01
N TYR A 41 -2.29 -5.89 -0.57
CA TYR A 41 -3.52 -6.57 -0.17
C TYR A 41 -3.39 -7.20 1.22
N ARG A 42 -2.20 -7.72 1.58
CA ARG A 42 -1.93 -8.21 2.94
C ARG A 42 -1.96 -7.09 3.97
N GLU A 43 -1.31 -5.95 3.69
CA GLU A 43 -1.35 -4.75 4.53
C GLU A 43 -2.79 -4.29 4.78
N TYR A 44 -3.62 -4.27 3.74
CA TYR A 44 -5.05 -3.97 3.85
C TYR A 44 -5.82 -4.97 4.72
N LEU A 45 -5.58 -6.27 4.58
CA LEU A 45 -6.21 -7.29 5.41
C LEU A 45 -5.80 -7.17 6.88
N CYS A 46 -4.53 -6.85 7.16
CA CYS A 46 -4.07 -6.55 8.52
C CYS A 46 -4.83 -5.37 9.11
N TYR A 47 -4.93 -4.26 8.36
CA TYR A 47 -5.68 -3.08 8.81
C TYR A 47 -7.16 -3.38 9.10
N LEU A 48 -7.82 -4.16 8.24
CA LEU A 48 -9.21 -4.57 8.44
C LEU A 48 -9.41 -5.48 9.67
N ALA A 49 -8.41 -6.29 10.01
CA ALA A 49 -8.50 -7.18 11.17
C ALA A 49 -8.30 -6.42 12.50
N GLU A 50 -7.59 -5.29 12.46
CA GLU A 50 -7.25 -4.49 13.65
C GLU A 50 -8.18 -3.29 13.87
N SER A 51 -8.99 -2.92 12.87
CA SER A 51 -9.91 -1.79 12.93
C SER A 51 -11.37 -2.21 12.91
N ASP A 52 -12.20 -1.59 13.76
CA ASP A 52 -13.67 -1.69 13.72
C ASP A 52 -14.30 -0.59 12.84
N GLU A 53 -13.49 0.03 11.99
CA GLU A 53 -13.92 1.13 11.13
C GLU A 53 -14.82 0.63 9.99
N LYS A 54 -15.74 1.49 9.54
CA LYS A 54 -16.61 1.20 8.40
C LYS A 54 -16.13 1.95 7.17
N PHE A 55 -16.38 1.38 6.00
CA PHE A 55 -16.17 2.08 4.75
C PHE A 55 -17.07 3.33 4.68
N ILE A 56 -16.46 4.45 4.32
CA ILE A 56 -17.10 5.75 4.12
C ILE A 56 -16.78 6.28 2.72
N GLU A 57 -17.63 7.15 2.18
CA GLU A 57 -17.29 7.92 0.97
C GLU A 57 -16.05 8.77 1.27
N ALA A 58 -15.08 8.78 0.36
CA ALA A 58 -13.83 9.49 0.59
C ALA A 58 -14.12 11.00 0.75
N PRO A 59 -13.49 11.69 1.72
CA PRO A 59 -13.75 13.11 1.95
C PRO A 59 -13.34 13.94 0.73
N GLY A 60 -14.21 14.83 0.27
CA GLY A 60 -13.96 15.70 -0.88
C GLY A 60 -15.21 15.99 -1.70
N ILE A 61 -15.01 16.51 -2.92
CA ILE A 61 -16.09 16.72 -3.87
C ILE A 61 -16.38 15.39 -4.57
N ARG A 62 -17.64 14.97 -4.53
CA ARG A 62 -18.10 13.74 -5.17
C ARG A 62 -17.82 13.75 -6.68
N GLY A 63 -17.19 12.69 -7.16
CA GLY A 63 -16.93 12.47 -8.57
C GLY A 63 -18.21 12.15 -9.35
N MET A 64 -18.32 12.70 -10.56
CA MET A 64 -19.41 12.38 -11.48
C MET A 64 -19.19 11.07 -12.26
N VAL A 65 -17.98 10.51 -12.21
CA VAL A 65 -17.55 9.32 -12.98
C VAL A 65 -17.17 8.16 -12.07
N MET A 66 -16.45 8.44 -10.98
CA MET A 66 -15.95 7.42 -10.05
C MET A 66 -16.62 7.58 -8.69
N LEU A 67 -17.06 6.47 -8.12
CA LEU A 67 -17.43 6.36 -6.72
C LEU A 67 -16.18 5.97 -5.94
N VAL A 68 -15.78 6.80 -4.98
CA VAL A 68 -14.52 6.63 -4.23
C VAL A 68 -14.85 6.46 -2.75
N PHE A 69 -14.28 5.44 -2.11
CA PHE A 69 -14.50 5.14 -0.69
C PHE A 69 -13.22 4.74 0.01
N THR A 70 -13.21 4.83 1.35
CA THR A 70 -12.03 4.52 2.17
C THR A 70 -12.43 4.07 3.57
N LEU A 71 -11.45 3.60 4.34
CA LEU A 71 -11.53 3.51 5.80
C LEU A 71 -10.91 4.79 6.40
N PRO A 72 -11.50 5.39 7.44
CA PRO A 72 -11.06 6.66 8.03
C PRO A 72 -9.55 6.78 8.30
N GLY A 73 -8.91 5.74 8.86
CA GLY A 73 -7.49 5.75 9.17
C GLY A 73 -6.58 5.07 8.14
N PHE A 74 -7.14 4.57 7.02
CA PHE A 74 -6.37 3.85 6.01
C PHE A 74 -5.74 4.80 4.98
N ASP A 75 -4.52 4.48 4.56
CA ASP A 75 -3.66 5.34 3.72
C ASP A 75 -4.03 5.31 2.22
N ARG A 76 -5.03 4.51 1.82
CA ARG A 76 -5.41 4.26 0.42
C ARG A 76 -6.92 4.34 0.22
N VAL A 77 -7.32 4.80 -0.97
CA VAL A 77 -8.73 4.86 -1.41
C VAL A 77 -9.04 3.76 -2.42
N LEU A 78 -10.31 3.37 -2.50
CA LEU A 78 -10.88 2.38 -3.43
C LEU A 78 -11.81 3.05 -4.44
#